data_AF-A0A397ETF9-F1
#
_entry.id   AF-A0A397ETF9-F1
#
_cell.length_a   1.000
_cell.length_b   1.000
_cell.length_c   1.000
_cell.angle_alpha   90.00
_cell.angle_beta   90.00
_cell.angle_gamma   90.00
#
_symmetry.space_group_name_H-M   'P 1'
#
loop_
_entity.id
_entity.type
_entity.pdbx_description
1 polymer ?
#
loop_
_entity_poly.entity_id
_entity_poly.type
_entity_poly.pdbx_seq_one_letter_code
_entity_poly.pdbx_strand_id
1 'polypeptide(L)'
;LGPRFSNAVLQALLVLIKNPVPVLGRKLLVVGITSSFDEMKMLGLPTVFDVTLEVPLLRHPSDFDAVLVGAAVNIEPAERSRVVELLGQKPMGVKKLLLISEMARQRTADDHEEATGTTVITYQRFVDCLYKFGF
;
A
#
# COMPACT_ATOMS: atom_id res chain seq x y z
N LEU A 1 6.63 -20.71 21.19
CA LEU A 1 6.26 -19.28 21.05
C LEU A 1 5.32 -18.93 22.20
N GLY A 2 5.80 -18.23 23.25
CA GLY A 2 4.94 -17.69 24.31
C GLY A 2 3.93 -16.67 23.74
N PRO A 3 2.93 -16.19 24.50
CA PRO A 3 1.71 -15.62 23.94
C PRO A 3 2.00 -14.26 23.27
N ARG A 4 2.31 -14.30 21.96
CA ARG A 4 2.65 -13.13 21.14
C ARG A 4 1.43 -12.32 20.69
N PHE A 5 0.24 -12.66 21.17
CA PHE A 5 -1.00 -11.96 20.86
C PHE A 5 -1.97 -12.07 22.03
N SER A 6 -2.87 -11.08 22.15
CA SER A 6 -3.90 -11.08 23.19
C SER A 6 -4.99 -12.08 22.83
N ASN A 7 -4.95 -13.27 23.45
CA ASN A 7 -5.99 -14.28 23.25
C ASN A 7 -7.38 -13.76 23.68
N ALA A 8 -7.45 -12.93 24.73
CA ALA A 8 -8.71 -12.32 25.15
C ALA A 8 -9.36 -11.49 24.02
N VAL A 9 -8.56 -10.69 23.31
CA VAL A 9 -9.02 -9.90 22.17
C VAL A 9 -9.41 -10.82 21.01
N LEU A 10 -8.60 -11.84 20.69
CA LEU A 10 -8.91 -12.80 19.63
C LEU A 10 -10.24 -13.50 19.87
N GLN A 11 -10.47 -14.04 21.07
CA GLN A 11 -11.71 -14.73 21.41
C GLN A 11 -12.91 -13.77 21.35
N ALA A 12 -12.77 -12.55 21.86
CA ALA A 12 -13.83 -11.54 21.75
C ALA A 12 -14.18 -11.24 20.29
N LEU A 13 -13.18 -11.07 19.40
CA LEU A 13 -13.40 -10.86 17.97
C LEU A 13 -14.11 -12.05 17.32
N LEU A 14 -13.67 -13.29 17.58
CA LEU A 14 -14.30 -14.49 17.03
C LEU A 14 -15.79 -14.58 17.40
N VAL A 15 -16.13 -14.29 18.66
CA VAL A 15 -17.51 -14.32 19.14
C VAL A 15 -18.34 -13.20 18.52
N LEU A 16 -17.82 -11.97 18.52
CA LEU A 16 -18.53 -10.79 18.03
C LEU A 16 -18.77 -10.85 16.52
N ILE A 17 -17.81 -11.37 15.75
CA ILE A 17 -17.95 -11.47 14.28
C ILE A 17 -18.90 -12.60 13.91
N LYS A 18 -18.81 -13.76 14.58
CA LYS A 18 -19.67 -14.91 14.30
C LYS A 18 -21.15 -14.68 14.64
N ASN A 19 -21.44 -13.86 15.65
CA ASN A 19 -22.80 -13.51 16.06
C ASN A 19 -22.98 -11.98 16.07
N PRO A 20 -23.05 -11.33 14.90
CA PRO A 20 -22.80 -9.91 14.77
C PRO A 20 -23.90 -8.98 15.30
N VAL A 21 -25.15 -9.43 15.47
CA VAL A 21 -26.22 -8.50 15.87
C VAL A 21 -27.33 -9.19 16.68
N PRO A 22 -27.50 -8.84 17.97
CA PRO A 22 -28.62 -9.28 18.79
C PRO A 22 -29.87 -8.35 18.68
N VAL A 23 -29.84 -7.32 17.84
CA VAL A 23 -30.90 -6.30 17.72
C VAL A 23 -31.68 -6.44 16.42
N LEU A 24 -32.97 -6.75 16.54
CA LEU A 24 -33.92 -6.83 15.43
C LEU A 24 -33.91 -5.56 14.57
N GLY A 25 -33.90 -5.75 13.24
CA GLY A 25 -33.99 -4.66 12.26
C GLY A 25 -32.68 -3.93 11.94
N ARG A 26 -31.54 -4.33 12.51
CA ARG A 26 -30.23 -3.73 12.21
C ARG A 26 -29.36 -4.68 11.38
N LYS A 27 -28.53 -4.11 10.49
CA LYS A 27 -27.53 -4.83 9.69
C LYS A 27 -26.14 -4.38 10.13
N LEU A 28 -25.18 -5.31 10.20
CA LEU A 28 -23.78 -5.04 10.47
C LEU A 28 -22.92 -5.60 9.33
N LEU A 29 -21.94 -4.81 8.89
CA LEU A 29 -20.86 -5.23 7.99
C LEU A 29 -19.55 -5.08 8.74
N VAL A 30 -18.75 -6.15 8.78
CA VAL A 30 -17.41 -6.14 9.39
C VAL A 30 -16.36 -6.27 8.30
N VAL A 31 -15.40 -5.36 8.28
CA VAL A 31 -14.25 -5.40 7.36
C VAL A 31 -12.98 -5.56 8.18
N GLY A 32 -12.27 -6.67 7.99
CA GLY A 32 -10.96 -6.93 8.58
C GLY A 32 -9.85 -6.71 7.55
N ILE A 33 -8.77 -6.05 7.96
CA ILE A 33 -7.55 -5.89 7.14
C ILE A 33 -6.37 -6.55 7.86
N THR A 34 -5.56 -7.31 7.12
CA THR A 34 -4.33 -7.91 7.64
C THR A 34 -3.25 -7.93 6.57
N SER A 35 -2.01 -7.68 6.98
CA SER A 35 -0.81 -7.93 6.15
C SER A 35 -0.21 -9.31 6.39
N SER A 36 -0.72 -10.06 7.36
CA SER A 36 -0.19 -11.35 7.82
C SER A 36 -1.28 -12.41 7.79
N PHE A 37 -1.80 -12.71 6.59
CA PHE A 37 -2.94 -13.61 6.44
C PHE A 37 -2.65 -15.02 6.97
N ASP A 38 -1.46 -15.57 6.72
CA ASP A 38 -1.08 -16.90 7.19
C ASP A 38 -1.04 -16.99 8.73
N GLU A 39 -0.60 -15.92 9.40
CA GLU A 39 -0.65 -15.83 10.86
C GLU A 39 -2.10 -15.83 11.35
N MET A 40 -2.97 -15.03 10.73
CA MET A 40 -4.39 -15.01 11.08
C MET A 40 -5.08 -16.35 10.82
N LYS A 41 -4.68 -17.05 9.75
CA LYS A 41 -5.18 -18.39 9.40
C LYS A 41 -4.83 -19.42 10.47
N MET A 42 -3.61 -19.39 11.00
CA MET A 42 -3.21 -20.23 12.13
C MET A 42 -4.04 -19.96 13.40
N LEU A 43 -4.55 -18.74 13.57
CA LEU A 43 -5.44 -18.35 14.68
C LEU A 43 -6.92 -18.67 14.44
N GLY A 44 -7.28 -19.21 13.27
CA GLY A 44 -8.66 -19.51 12.89
C GLY A 44 -9.52 -18.28 12.61
N LEU A 45 -8.95 -17.06 12.63
CA LEU A 45 -9.71 -15.82 12.48
C LEU A 45 -10.42 -15.66 11.11
N PRO A 46 -9.84 -16.08 9.97
CA PRO A 46 -10.54 -16.00 8.69
C PRO A 46 -11.84 -16.83 8.64
N THR A 47 -11.99 -17.85 9.49
CA THR A 47 -13.15 -18.76 9.46
C THR A 47 -14.47 -18.11 9.92
N VAL A 48 -14.41 -16.95 10.58
CA VAL A 48 -15.61 -16.20 11.01
C VAL A 48 -16.03 -15.12 10.02
N PHE A 49 -15.27 -14.88 8.95
CA PHE A 49 -15.65 -13.96 7.88
C PHE A 49 -16.31 -14.70 6.73
N ASP A 50 -17.35 -14.10 6.14
CA ASP A 50 -18.07 -14.70 5.00
C ASP A 50 -17.23 -14.72 3.71
N VAL A 51 -16.39 -13.70 3.52
CA VAL A 51 -15.57 -13.51 2.32
C VAL A 51 -14.17 -13.07 2.71
N THR A 52 -13.18 -13.66 2.04
CA THR A 52 -11.78 -13.21 2.09
C THR A 52 -11.37 -12.75 0.70
N LEU A 53 -10.78 -11.57 0.61
CA LEU A 53 -10.27 -10.99 -0.64
C LEU A 53 -8.78 -10.67 -0.49
N GLU A 54 -7.97 -11.21 -1.40
CA GLU A 54 -6.55 -10.88 -1.48
C GLU A 54 -6.36 -9.55 -2.22
N VAL A 55 -5.58 -8.64 -1.63
CA VAL A 55 -5.18 -7.38 -2.27
C VAL A 55 -3.73 -7.55 -2.74
N PRO A 56 -3.48 -7.81 -4.04
CA PRO A 56 -2.14 -8.08 -4.54
C PRO A 56 -1.28 -6.80 -4.55
N LEU A 57 0.04 -6.99 -4.56
CA LEU A 57 1.00 -5.94 -4.87
C LEU A 57 0.92 -5.57 -6.37
N LEU A 58 1.36 -4.37 -6.73
CA LEU A 58 1.61 -3.97 -8.12
C LEU A 58 2.72 -4.87 -8.68
N ARG A 59 2.54 -5.40 -9.89
CA ARG A 59 3.50 -6.33 -10.50
C ARG A 59 3.87 -5.93 -11.92
N HIS A 60 2.91 -5.44 -12.69
CA HIS A 60 3.12 -5.10 -14.09
C HIS A 60 3.38 -3.61 -14.25
N PRO A 61 4.22 -3.19 -15.22
CA PRO A 61 4.46 -1.77 -15.50
C PRO A 61 3.16 -0.95 -15.65
N SER A 62 2.11 -1.55 -16.22
CA SER A 62 0.78 -0.93 -16.33
C SER A 62 0.15 -0.58 -14.98
N ASP A 63 0.37 -1.41 -13.95
CA ASP A 63 -0.17 -1.18 -12.61
C ASP A 63 0.52 0.05 -11.99
N PHE A 64 1.83 0.16 -12.18
CA PHE A 64 2.62 1.30 -11.71
C PHE A 64 2.25 2.58 -12.46
N ASP A 65 2.14 2.53 -13.79
CA ASP A 65 1.75 3.68 -14.60
C ASP A 65 0.36 4.19 -14.19
N ALA A 66 -0.61 3.29 -14.00
CA ALA A 66 -1.95 3.65 -13.56
C ALA A 66 -1.95 4.37 -12.20
N VAL A 67 -1.10 3.95 -11.26
CA VAL A 67 -0.97 4.62 -9.95
C VAL A 67 -0.28 5.98 -10.08
N LEU A 68 0.80 6.09 -10.86
CA LEU A 68 1.52 7.35 -11.06
C LEU A 68 0.65 8.39 -11.76
N VAL A 69 -0.11 7.99 -12.79
CA VAL A 69 -1.07 8.84 -13.49
C VAL A 69 -2.23 9.21 -12.58
N GLY A 70 -2.82 8.24 -11.88
CA GLY A 70 -3.95 8.46 -10.97
C GLY A 70 -3.62 9.37 -9.78
N ALA A 71 -2.37 9.34 -9.32
CA ALA A 71 -1.86 10.23 -8.28
C ALA A 71 -1.32 11.57 -8.81
N ALA A 72 -1.44 11.83 -10.13
CA ALA A 72 -0.95 13.03 -10.79
C ALA A 72 0.54 13.34 -10.50
N VAL A 73 1.37 12.29 -10.46
CA VAL A 73 2.81 12.46 -10.24
C VAL A 73 3.43 13.14 -11.47
N ASN A 74 4.10 14.27 -11.24
CA ASN A 74 4.61 15.14 -12.30
C ASN A 74 5.90 14.57 -12.93
N ILE A 75 5.77 13.52 -13.72
CA ILE A 75 6.85 12.89 -14.49
C ILE A 75 6.48 12.98 -15.98
N GLU A 76 7.41 13.49 -16.80
CA GLU A 76 7.22 13.53 -18.25
C GLU A 76 7.00 12.12 -18.84
N PRO A 77 6.20 11.96 -19.92
CA PRO A 77 5.85 10.64 -20.44
C PRO A 77 7.05 9.74 -20.80
N ALA A 78 8.12 10.31 -21.36
CA ALA A 78 9.33 9.57 -21.71
C ALA A 78 10.06 9.04 -20.45
N GLU A 79 10.21 9.89 -19.43
CA GLU A 79 10.83 9.52 -18.16
C GLU A 79 9.94 8.53 -17.38
N ARG A 80 8.62 8.71 -17.42
CA ARG A 80 7.65 7.84 -16.74
C ARG A 80 7.71 6.43 -17.30
N SER A 81 7.82 6.29 -18.63
CA SER A 81 7.96 4.99 -19.30
C SER A 81 9.18 4.20 -18.76
N ARG A 82 10.30 4.88 -18.55
CA ARG A 82 11.52 4.30 -17.97
C ARG A 82 11.34 3.93 -16.49
N VAL A 83 10.68 4.81 -15.72
CA VAL A 83 10.37 4.56 -14.31
C VAL A 83 9.50 3.31 -14.14
N VAL A 84 8.43 3.17 -14.93
CA VAL A 84 7.50 2.03 -14.80
C VAL A 84 8.12 0.72 -15.25
N GLU A 85 9.01 0.75 -16.25
CA GLU A 85 9.78 -0.42 -16.69
C GLU A 85 10.71 -0.91 -15.57
N LEU A 86 11.41 0.00 -14.89
CA LEU A 86 12.25 -0.33 -13.73
C LEU A 86 11.42 -0.89 -12.57
N LEU A 87 10.29 -0.24 -12.24
CA LEU A 87 9.42 -0.65 -11.14
C LEU A 87 8.82 -2.04 -11.38
N GLY A 88 8.54 -2.40 -12.64
CA GLY A 88 8.02 -3.72 -13.03
C GLY A 88 8.94 -4.90 -12.70
N GLN A 89 10.19 -4.65 -12.32
CA GLN A 89 11.13 -5.71 -11.95
C GLN A 89 10.84 -6.33 -10.57
N LYS A 90 10.12 -5.63 -9.69
CA LYS A 90 9.88 -6.09 -8.31
C LYS A 90 8.51 -5.65 -7.80
N PRO A 91 7.71 -6.57 -7.22
CA PRO A 91 6.41 -6.22 -6.69
C PRO A 91 6.47 -5.15 -5.59
N MET A 92 5.51 -4.22 -5.60
CA MET A 92 5.46 -3.12 -4.63
C MET A 92 4.02 -2.76 -4.26
N GLY A 93 3.79 -2.37 -3.00
CA GLY A 93 2.50 -1.82 -2.59
C GLY A 93 2.35 -0.35 -3.00
N VAL A 94 1.12 0.06 -3.34
CA VAL A 94 0.76 1.44 -3.72
C VAL A 94 1.31 2.48 -2.72
N LYS A 95 1.17 2.22 -1.41
CA LYS A 95 1.66 3.13 -0.36
C LYS A 95 3.15 3.42 -0.47
N LYS A 96 3.99 2.42 -0.78
CA LYS A 96 5.44 2.59 -0.92
C LYS A 96 5.75 3.41 -2.17
N LEU A 97 5.06 3.15 -3.27
CA LEU A 97 5.22 3.91 -4.51
C LEU A 97 4.87 5.40 -4.35
N LEU A 98 3.75 5.69 -3.69
CA LEU A 98 3.33 7.07 -3.41
C LEU A 98 4.33 7.79 -2.51
N LEU A 99 4.85 7.11 -1.50
CA LEU A 99 5.89 7.67 -0.64
C LEU A 99 7.17 8.00 -1.42
N ILE A 100 7.63 7.09 -2.30
CA ILE A 100 8.79 7.34 -3.17
C ILE A 100 8.54 8.54 -4.09
N SER A 101 7.35 8.61 -4.69
CA SER A 101 6.94 9.70 -5.57
C SER A 101 6.93 11.04 -4.82
N GLU A 102 6.45 11.07 -3.58
CA GLU A 102 6.43 12.27 -2.75
C GLU A 102 7.83 12.75 -2.37
N MET A 103 8.75 11.82 -2.03
CA MET A 103 10.14 12.20 -1.81
C MET A 103 10.83 12.71 -3.07
N ALA A 104 10.52 12.12 -4.22
CA ALA A 104 11.07 12.55 -5.50
C ALA A 104 10.57 13.96 -5.87
N ARG A 105 9.37 14.34 -5.41
CA ARG A 105 8.79 15.69 -5.53
C ARG A 105 9.48 16.73 -4.65
N GLN A 106 9.92 16.34 -3.44
CA GLN A 106 10.61 17.24 -2.50
C GLN A 106 11.98 17.64 -3.07
N ARG A 107 12.28 18.95 -3.12
CA ARG A 107 13.62 19.46 -3.47
C ARG A 107 14.61 19.23 -2.32
N THR A 108 15.86 18.94 -2.67
CA THR A 108 16.96 18.88 -1.70
C THR A 108 17.52 20.29 -1.48
N ALA A 109 18.13 20.56 -0.33
CA ALA A 109 18.60 21.91 0.04
C ALA A 109 19.63 22.52 -0.93
N ASP A 110 20.20 21.70 -1.82
CA ASP A 110 21.18 22.10 -2.85
C ASP A 110 20.54 22.65 -4.14
N ASP A 111 19.20 22.66 -4.25
CA ASP A 111 18.48 23.13 -5.44
C ASP A 111 18.31 24.66 -5.41
N HIS A 112 19.33 25.40 -5.88
CA HIS A 112 19.41 26.87 -5.91
C HIS A 112 18.51 27.59 -6.95
N GLU A 113 17.29 27.10 -7.23
CA GLU A 113 16.39 27.76 -8.21
C GLU A 113 15.07 28.26 -7.60
N GLU A 114 14.76 29.51 -7.96
CA GLU A 114 13.63 30.32 -7.51
C GLU A 114 12.27 29.61 -7.54
N ALA A 115 11.49 29.90 -6.49
CA ALA A 115 10.21 29.28 -6.20
C ALA A 115 9.11 29.81 -7.12
N THR A 116 8.58 28.98 -8.03
CA THR A 116 7.24 29.21 -8.62
C THR A 116 6.56 28.01 -9.32
N GLY A 117 7.14 26.80 -9.37
CA GLY A 117 6.54 25.68 -10.14
C GLY A 117 6.51 24.32 -9.44
N THR A 118 5.50 23.50 -9.77
CA THR A 118 5.49 22.06 -9.51
C THR A 118 6.71 21.45 -10.19
N THR A 119 7.64 20.91 -9.41
CA THR A 119 8.87 20.31 -9.92
C THR A 119 8.56 19.10 -10.80
N VAL A 120 9.13 19.07 -12.01
CA VAL A 120 9.10 17.89 -12.86
C VAL A 120 10.10 16.89 -12.31
N ILE A 121 9.65 15.68 -12.04
CA ILE A 121 10.47 14.60 -11.50
C ILE A 121 11.15 13.89 -12.67
N THR A 122 12.49 13.91 -12.68
CA THR A 122 13.29 13.16 -13.65
C THR A 122 13.42 11.69 -13.25
N TYR A 123 13.74 10.83 -14.21
CA TYR A 123 14.03 9.41 -13.98
C TYR A 123 15.13 9.25 -12.92
N GLN A 124 16.24 10.00 -13.04
CA GLN A 124 17.35 9.90 -12.10
C GLN A 124 16.92 10.25 -10.68
N ARG A 125 16.18 11.36 -10.50
CA ARG A 125 15.67 11.76 -9.18
C ARG A 125 14.77 10.68 -8.57
N PHE A 126 13.88 10.11 -9.39
CA PHE A 126 12.99 9.05 -8.93
C PHE A 126 13.78 7.81 -8.50
N VAL A 127 14.76 7.40 -9.29
CA VAL A 127 15.64 6.25 -9.03
C VAL A 127 16.48 6.45 -7.76
N ASP A 128 17.01 7.65 -7.54
CA ASP A 128 17.76 7.96 -6.32
C ASP A 128 16.87 7.82 -5.07
N CYS A 129 15.62 8.31 -5.15
CA CYS A 129 14.63 8.14 -4.08
C CYS A 129 14.22 6.68 -3.89
N LEU A 130 14.10 5.92 -4.97
CA LEU A 130 13.77 4.50 -4.99
C LEU A 130 14.85 3.67 -4.25
N TYR A 131 16.13 3.88 -4.54
CA TYR A 131 17.23 3.16 -3.88
C TYR A 131 17.42 3.56 -2.42
N LYS A 132 17.20 4.83 -2.04
CA LYS A 132 17.19 5.25 -0.63
C LYS A 132 16.16 4.49 0.21
N PHE A 133 15.12 3.94 -0.42
CA PHE A 133 14.05 3.17 0.22
C PHE A 133 14.20 1.64 0.08
N GLY A 134 15.41 1.17 -0.23
CA GLY A 134 15.75 -0.25 -0.28
C GLY A 134 14.99 -1.02 -1.36
N PHE A 135 14.89 -0.42 -2.56
CA PHE A 135 14.41 -1.15 -3.74
C PHE A 135 15.44 -2.19 -4.18
#